data_AF-A0ABD0Y7W5-F1
#
_entry.id   AF-A0ABD0Y7W5-F1
#
_cell.length_a   1.000
_cell.length_b   1.000
_cell.length_c   1.000
_cell.angle_alpha   90.00
_cell.angle_beta   90.00
_cell.angle_gamma   90.00
#
_symmetry.space_group_name_H-M   'P 1'
#
loop_
_entity.id
_entity.type
_entity.pdbx_description
1 polymer ?
#
loop_
_entity_poly.entity_id
_entity_poly.type
_entity_poly.pdbx_seq_one_letter_code
_entity_poly.pdbx_strand_id
1 'polypeptide(L)'
;MKFWTEGDQVEEYRVSYFREDPELNDLFARWHMHWPSWFNPTKYGQPEWNHRGEIFYYFHQQILARYVLERYANCLPTVETLEWTKPIRAGYNPNLIDMKGNYMFTRPDHVNIKDFFPYGVSTTGKIERWLIDSTDSKAYVAFVSGATGNILTTMRDPVFYQFLQRMNKFVHRYKTSLPPYSIKELGCHGVKINSIEVGKLTTFFEPFEYDASYGLGIGPREDKEKLHYVASGVRLNREPFTMKFKITSDETAEVMVRVFIGPKYDSEGQKMTLEQSRLAYFEIDRFPVEREFPKGNRRKSSQNAKIYQKLSIEY
;
A
#
# COMPACT_ATOMS: atom_id res chain seq x y z
N MET A 1 33.14 -0.86 4.15
CA MET A 1 32.25 -1.09 2.99
C MET A 1 31.74 0.27 2.57
N LYS A 2 32.06 0.76 1.35
CA LYS A 2 31.67 2.12 0.93
C LYS A 2 30.17 2.12 0.66
N PHE A 3 29.41 2.76 1.54
CA PHE A 3 28.03 3.12 1.28
C PHE A 3 28.05 4.21 0.19
N TRP A 4 27.33 3.97 -0.90
CA TRP A 4 27.23 4.89 -2.03
C TRP A 4 26.80 6.28 -1.54
N THR A 5 27.59 7.32 -1.82
CA THR A 5 27.40 8.68 -1.28
C THR A 5 26.57 9.60 -2.17
N GLU A 6 26.25 9.20 -3.40
CA GLU A 6 25.52 9.98 -4.41
C GLU A 6 24.73 9.03 -5.35
N GLY A 7 23.60 9.49 -5.92
CA GLY A 7 22.82 8.73 -6.92
C GLY A 7 21.29 8.74 -6.70
N ASP A 8 20.54 8.20 -7.67
CA ASP A 8 19.07 8.11 -7.61
C ASP A 8 18.60 7.16 -6.49
N GLN A 9 19.44 6.18 -6.13
CA GLN A 9 19.23 5.34 -4.95
C GLN A 9 19.13 6.17 -3.65
N VAL A 10 19.90 7.27 -3.57
CA VAL A 10 19.93 8.16 -2.38
C VAL A 10 18.61 8.91 -2.21
N GLU A 11 17.95 9.28 -3.30
CA GLU A 11 16.62 9.92 -3.24
C GLU A 11 15.57 8.96 -2.69
N GLU A 12 15.56 7.72 -3.20
CA GLU A 12 14.61 6.69 -2.75
C GLU A 12 14.83 6.31 -1.27
N TYR A 13 16.03 6.45 -0.72
CA TYR A 13 16.29 6.21 0.70
C TYR A 13 15.56 7.18 1.64
N ARG A 14 15.07 8.33 1.18
CA ARG A 14 14.25 9.24 2.02
C ARG A 14 12.97 8.60 2.52
N VAL A 15 12.43 7.64 1.78
CA VAL A 15 11.21 6.89 2.13
C VAL A 15 11.54 5.45 2.59
N SER A 16 12.79 5.18 2.99
CA SER A 16 13.18 3.84 3.50
C SER A 16 12.45 3.47 4.79
N TYR A 17 12.18 4.43 5.68
CA TYR A 17 11.43 4.19 6.92
C TYR A 17 10.04 3.60 6.67
N PHE A 18 9.45 3.87 5.49
CA PHE A 18 8.18 3.29 5.08
C PHE A 18 8.38 1.94 4.41
N ARG A 19 9.28 1.85 3.42
CA ARG A 19 9.50 0.61 2.64
C ARG A 19 10.08 -0.54 3.46
N GLU A 20 10.94 -0.22 4.43
CA GLU A 20 11.60 -1.19 5.32
C GLU A 20 10.83 -1.45 6.61
N ASP A 21 9.67 -0.81 6.79
CA ASP A 21 8.81 -1.03 7.95
C ASP A 21 8.37 -2.51 8.04
N PRO A 22 8.60 -3.19 9.18
CA PRO A 22 8.33 -4.61 9.30
C PRO A 22 6.84 -4.93 9.23
N GLU A 23 5.96 -4.11 9.81
CA GLU A 23 4.51 -4.35 9.77
C GLU A 23 3.92 -4.06 8.41
N LEU A 24 4.43 -3.07 7.68
CA LEU A 24 4.05 -2.87 6.29
C LEU A 24 4.39 -4.14 5.49
N ASN A 25 5.64 -4.63 5.58
CA ASN A 25 6.06 -5.86 4.90
C ASN A 25 5.23 -7.08 5.32
N ASP A 26 4.89 -7.19 6.60
CA ASP A 26 4.01 -8.23 7.13
C ASP A 26 2.57 -8.11 6.60
N LEU A 27 1.99 -6.91 6.52
CA LEU A 27 0.66 -6.66 5.97
C LEU A 27 0.53 -7.22 4.54
N PHE A 28 1.56 -6.99 3.71
CA PHE A 28 1.57 -7.51 2.35
C PHE A 28 1.70 -9.03 2.30
N ALA A 29 2.51 -9.62 3.18
CA ALA A 29 2.64 -11.06 3.29
C ALA A 29 1.33 -11.71 3.80
N ARG A 30 0.69 -11.13 4.82
CA ARG A 30 -0.64 -11.54 5.32
C ARG A 30 -1.69 -11.47 4.22
N TRP A 31 -1.68 -10.42 3.39
CA TRP A 31 -2.59 -10.33 2.25
C TRP A 31 -2.38 -11.49 1.26
N HIS A 32 -1.12 -11.83 0.93
CA HIS A 32 -0.80 -12.97 0.07
C HIS A 32 -1.17 -14.32 0.68
N MET A 33 -1.09 -14.45 2.01
CA MET A 33 -1.53 -15.65 2.74
C MET A 33 -3.05 -15.79 2.78
N HIS A 34 -3.78 -14.68 2.86
CA HIS A 34 -5.24 -14.67 2.86
C HIS A 34 -5.81 -14.85 1.45
N TRP A 35 -5.15 -14.31 0.42
CA TRP A 35 -5.59 -14.36 -0.98
C TRP A 35 -4.57 -15.04 -1.92
N PRO A 36 -4.08 -16.26 -1.60
CA PRO A 36 -3.02 -16.94 -2.34
C PRO A 36 -3.42 -17.14 -3.80
N SER A 37 -2.64 -16.56 -4.69
CA SER A 37 -2.81 -16.57 -6.15
C SER A 37 -3.03 -17.98 -6.74
N TRP A 38 -2.29 -18.97 -6.25
CA TRP A 38 -2.36 -20.38 -6.64
C TRP A 38 -3.62 -21.14 -6.14
N PHE A 39 -4.39 -20.58 -5.22
CA PHE A 39 -5.58 -21.25 -4.66
C PHE A 39 -6.80 -21.07 -5.56
N ASN A 40 -7.55 -22.17 -5.77
CA ASN A 40 -8.79 -22.18 -6.54
C ASN A 40 -10.02 -22.17 -5.61
N PRO A 41 -10.70 -21.03 -5.45
CA PRO A 41 -11.83 -20.92 -4.51
C PRO A 41 -13.04 -21.75 -4.93
N THR A 42 -13.30 -21.90 -6.24
CA THR A 42 -14.43 -22.67 -6.76
C THR A 42 -14.32 -24.15 -6.44
N LYS A 43 -13.10 -24.71 -6.51
CA LYS A 43 -12.84 -26.12 -6.23
C LYS A 43 -12.95 -26.46 -4.73
N TYR A 44 -12.52 -25.54 -3.88
CA TYR A 44 -12.38 -25.77 -2.43
C TYR A 44 -13.48 -25.09 -1.59
N GLY A 45 -14.56 -24.61 -2.22
CA GLY A 45 -15.75 -24.15 -1.52
C GLY A 45 -15.62 -22.81 -0.80
N GLN A 46 -15.00 -21.81 -1.45
CA GLN A 46 -14.88 -20.45 -0.93
C GLN A 46 -15.72 -19.46 -1.75
N PRO A 47 -17.06 -19.40 -1.54
CA PRO A 47 -17.97 -18.56 -2.33
C PRO A 47 -17.80 -17.05 -2.07
N GLU A 48 -17.18 -16.65 -0.96
CA GLU A 48 -16.94 -15.23 -0.64
C GLU A 48 -15.89 -14.57 -1.57
N TRP A 49 -15.18 -15.36 -2.38
CA TRP A 49 -14.08 -14.91 -3.23
C TRP A 49 -14.54 -14.44 -4.63
N ASN A 50 -15.82 -14.14 -4.82
CA ASN A 50 -16.42 -13.80 -6.12
C ASN A 50 -15.92 -12.47 -6.73
N HIS A 51 -15.20 -11.65 -5.97
CA HIS A 51 -14.67 -10.33 -6.40
C HIS A 51 -13.14 -10.25 -6.39
N ARG A 52 -12.45 -11.39 -6.59
CA ARG A 52 -11.00 -11.49 -6.46
C ARG A 52 -10.21 -10.44 -7.25
N GLY A 53 -10.61 -10.15 -8.50
CA GLY A 53 -9.95 -9.14 -9.33
C GLY A 53 -10.13 -7.71 -8.81
N GLU A 54 -11.30 -7.41 -8.24
CA GLU A 54 -11.58 -6.10 -7.62
C GLU A 54 -10.79 -5.93 -6.32
N ILE A 55 -10.77 -6.95 -5.46
CA ILE A 55 -9.99 -6.96 -4.21
C ILE A 55 -8.49 -6.82 -4.52
N PHE A 56 -7.99 -7.57 -5.51
CA PHE A 56 -6.61 -7.47 -5.98
C PHE A 56 -6.28 -6.04 -6.39
N TYR A 57 -7.07 -5.46 -7.29
CA TYR A 57 -6.84 -4.11 -7.78
C TYR A 57 -6.91 -3.09 -6.65
N TYR A 58 -7.94 -3.18 -5.79
CA TYR A 58 -8.15 -2.26 -4.70
C TYR A 58 -6.96 -2.27 -3.73
N PHE A 59 -6.54 -3.44 -3.23
CA PHE A 59 -5.42 -3.55 -2.30
C PHE A 59 -4.13 -2.95 -2.87
N HIS A 60 -3.77 -3.35 -4.09
CA HIS A 60 -2.56 -2.89 -4.78
C HIS A 60 -2.61 -1.39 -5.10
N GLN A 61 -3.78 -0.86 -5.47
CA GLN A 61 -3.96 0.57 -5.67
C GLN A 61 -3.84 1.36 -4.34
N GLN A 62 -4.36 0.81 -3.24
CA GLN A 62 -4.25 1.44 -1.92
C GLN A 62 -2.81 1.48 -1.41
N ILE A 63 -2.04 0.39 -1.56
CA ILE A 63 -0.60 0.37 -1.23
C ILE A 63 0.16 1.42 -2.05
N LEU A 64 -0.12 1.50 -3.36
CA LEU A 64 0.51 2.49 -4.23
C LEU A 64 0.12 3.93 -3.87
N ALA A 65 -1.15 4.19 -3.57
CA ALA A 65 -1.63 5.49 -3.11
C ALA A 65 -0.93 5.92 -1.81
N ARG A 66 -0.84 4.99 -0.84
CA ARG A 66 -0.14 5.23 0.44
C ARG A 66 1.34 5.54 0.23
N TYR A 67 2.02 4.82 -0.67
CA TYR A 67 3.41 5.07 -1.01
C TYR A 67 3.60 6.43 -1.69
N VAL A 68 2.72 6.80 -2.62
CA VAL A 68 2.75 8.12 -3.28
C VAL A 68 2.58 9.26 -2.27
N LEU A 69 1.75 9.10 -1.23
CA LEU A 69 1.64 10.08 -0.15
C LEU A 69 2.96 10.26 0.62
N GLU A 70 3.69 9.19 0.91
CA GLU A 70 5.02 9.28 1.53
C GLU A 70 6.03 9.98 0.63
N ARG A 71 5.98 9.71 -0.68
CA ARG A 71 6.84 10.37 -1.66
C ARG A 71 6.59 11.87 -1.68
N TYR A 72 5.33 12.30 -1.76
CA TYR A 72 5.01 13.73 -1.72
C TYR A 72 5.38 14.40 -0.40
N ALA A 73 5.22 13.72 0.73
CA ALA A 73 5.67 14.22 2.03
C ALA A 73 7.20 14.45 2.08
N ASN A 74 7.97 13.68 1.30
CA ASN A 74 9.43 13.79 1.18
C ASN A 74 9.89 14.56 -0.07
N CYS A 75 8.99 15.31 -0.73
CA CYS A 75 9.26 16.06 -1.96
C CYS A 75 9.80 15.19 -3.12
N LEU A 76 9.40 13.92 -3.17
CA LEU A 76 9.70 13.02 -4.27
C LEU A 76 8.55 13.02 -5.28
N PRO A 77 8.86 12.95 -6.59
CA PRO A 77 7.83 12.85 -7.63
C PRO A 77 7.04 11.55 -7.50
N THR A 78 5.90 11.46 -8.17
CA THR A 78 5.12 10.21 -8.24
C THR A 78 5.94 9.05 -8.82
N VAL A 79 5.47 7.83 -8.61
CA VAL A 79 6.18 6.61 -9.06
C VAL A 79 6.23 6.57 -10.58
N GLU A 80 7.45 6.49 -11.13
CA GLU A 80 7.67 6.23 -12.54
C GLU A 80 7.16 4.83 -12.92
N THR A 81 6.63 4.69 -14.12
CA THR A 81 6.17 3.38 -14.59
C THR A 81 7.36 2.57 -15.09
N LEU A 82 7.44 1.30 -14.67
CA LEU A 82 8.44 0.38 -15.19
C LEU A 82 8.27 0.16 -16.70
N GLU A 83 9.31 0.43 -17.47
CA GLU A 83 9.38 0.20 -18.91
C GLU A 83 10.52 -0.77 -19.24
N TRP A 84 10.21 -1.87 -19.91
CA TRP A 84 11.19 -2.93 -20.25
C TRP A 84 12.32 -2.47 -21.17
N THR A 85 12.09 -1.41 -21.92
CA THR A 85 13.03 -0.85 -22.91
C THR A 85 13.95 0.21 -22.34
N LYS A 86 13.65 0.73 -21.14
CA LYS A 86 14.43 1.78 -20.49
C LYS A 86 15.26 1.20 -19.33
N PRO A 87 16.41 1.80 -19.01
CA PRO A 87 17.14 1.46 -17.80
C PRO A 87 16.31 1.82 -16.57
N ILE A 88 16.41 0.99 -15.53
CA ILE A 88 15.81 1.31 -14.24
C ILE A 88 16.71 2.33 -13.54
N ARG A 89 16.17 3.53 -13.31
CA ARG A 89 16.89 4.68 -12.74
C ARG A 89 17.46 4.38 -11.35
N ALA A 90 16.60 4.25 -10.35
CA ALA A 90 17.01 4.02 -8.97
C ALA A 90 17.36 2.54 -8.72
N GLY A 91 18.58 2.26 -8.28
CA GLY A 91 19.09 0.98 -7.81
C GLY A 91 18.53 0.58 -6.44
N TYR A 92 18.94 -0.60 -5.97
CA TYR A 92 18.59 -1.09 -4.64
C TYR A 92 19.60 -2.11 -4.14
N ASN A 93 20.09 -1.89 -2.92
CA ASN A 93 20.87 -2.86 -2.17
C ASN A 93 20.03 -3.37 -0.99
N PRO A 94 19.57 -4.64 -1.00
CA PRO A 94 18.76 -5.20 0.07
C PRO A 94 19.46 -5.25 1.43
N ASN A 95 20.79 -5.31 1.47
CA ASN A 95 21.56 -5.62 2.69
C ASN A 95 21.04 -6.88 3.43
N LEU A 96 20.57 -7.86 2.66
CA LEU A 96 20.04 -9.14 3.17
C LEU A 96 20.95 -10.29 2.75
N ILE A 97 20.92 -11.35 3.54
CA ILE A 97 21.55 -12.64 3.25
C ILE A 97 20.46 -13.71 3.09
N ASP A 98 20.69 -14.66 2.19
CA ASP A 98 19.82 -15.81 2.02
C ASP A 98 20.01 -16.85 3.14
N MET A 99 19.18 -17.89 3.16
CA MET A 99 19.29 -18.97 4.15
C MET A 99 20.60 -19.76 4.07
N LYS A 100 21.36 -19.63 2.97
CA LYS A 100 22.66 -20.28 2.75
C LYS A 100 23.82 -19.35 3.12
N GLY A 101 23.55 -18.12 3.56
CA GLY A 101 24.56 -17.11 3.90
C GLY A 101 25.11 -16.32 2.71
N ASN A 102 24.55 -16.48 1.50
CA ASN A 102 24.93 -15.65 0.36
C ASN A 102 24.22 -14.30 0.42
N TYR A 103 24.93 -13.24 0.02
CA TYR A 103 24.31 -11.93 -0.13
C TYR A 103 23.20 -11.96 -1.19
N MET A 104 22.08 -11.32 -0.89
CA MET A 104 21.06 -11.04 -1.88
C MET A 104 21.65 -10.15 -2.98
N PHE A 105 21.16 -10.38 -4.19
CA PHE A 105 21.46 -9.65 -5.38
C PHE A 105 21.22 -8.14 -5.19
N THR A 106 22.20 -7.34 -5.58
CA THR A 106 22.16 -5.88 -5.53
C THR A 106 22.00 -5.33 -6.94
N ARG A 107 21.10 -4.35 -7.10
CA ARG A 107 20.85 -3.71 -8.39
C ARG A 107 21.46 -2.31 -8.41
N PRO A 108 22.51 -2.06 -9.21
CA PRO A 108 23.04 -0.71 -9.40
C PRO A 108 22.01 0.26 -10.00
N ASP A 109 22.32 1.56 -9.95
CA ASP A 109 21.59 2.60 -10.67
C ASP A 109 21.71 2.42 -12.19
N HIS A 110 20.70 2.88 -12.92
CA HIS A 110 20.63 2.92 -14.38
C HIS A 110 20.84 1.58 -15.12
N VAL A 111 20.50 0.44 -14.50
CA VAL A 111 20.70 -0.85 -15.15
C VAL A 111 19.62 -1.15 -16.18
N ASN A 112 20.04 -1.64 -17.36
CA ASN A 112 19.09 -2.14 -18.36
C ASN A 112 18.57 -3.51 -17.96
N ILE A 113 17.25 -3.67 -18.07
CA ILE A 113 16.59 -4.94 -17.74
C ILE A 113 17.08 -6.09 -18.65
N LYS A 114 17.49 -5.78 -19.88
CA LYS A 114 18.03 -6.77 -20.82
C LYS A 114 19.34 -7.41 -20.33
N ASP A 115 20.15 -6.66 -19.58
CA ASP A 115 21.45 -7.12 -19.09
C ASP A 115 21.29 -8.12 -17.95
N PHE A 116 20.11 -8.14 -17.31
CA PHE A 116 19.72 -9.07 -16.26
C PHE A 116 19.22 -10.43 -16.75
N PHE A 117 18.76 -10.51 -18.01
CA PHE A 117 18.13 -11.70 -18.55
C PHE A 117 18.95 -12.26 -19.73
N PRO A 118 19.99 -13.07 -19.46
CA PRO A 118 20.87 -13.61 -20.50
C PRO A 118 20.15 -14.53 -21.50
N TYR A 119 18.98 -15.07 -21.14
CA TYR A 119 18.12 -15.82 -22.05
C TYR A 119 17.03 -14.92 -22.65
N GLY A 120 17.43 -14.15 -23.67
CA GLY A 120 16.59 -13.69 -24.78
C GLY A 120 15.10 -13.47 -24.50
N VAL A 121 14.76 -12.48 -23.68
CA VAL A 121 13.37 -12.00 -23.58
C VAL A 121 13.14 -10.90 -24.62
N SER A 122 13.20 -11.30 -25.90
CA SER A 122 12.95 -10.41 -27.05
C SER A 122 11.47 -10.13 -27.29
N THR A 123 10.56 -10.63 -26.45
CA THR A 123 9.13 -10.38 -26.60
C THR A 123 8.54 -9.94 -25.26
N THR A 124 8.10 -8.68 -25.19
CA THR A 124 7.51 -8.01 -24.02
C THR A 124 6.45 -8.84 -23.29
N GLY A 125 5.70 -9.68 -24.01
CA GLY A 125 4.70 -10.59 -23.43
C GLY A 125 5.24 -11.80 -22.65
N LYS A 126 6.52 -12.17 -22.80
CA LYS A 126 7.15 -13.24 -22.01
C LYS A 126 7.67 -12.72 -20.66
N ILE A 127 8.10 -11.45 -20.56
CA ILE A 127 8.53 -10.82 -19.29
C ILE A 127 7.33 -10.65 -18.35
N GLU A 128 6.20 -10.18 -18.88
CA GLU A 128 4.98 -9.98 -18.08
C GLU A 128 4.42 -11.31 -17.56
N ARG A 129 4.44 -12.34 -18.39
CA ARG A 129 4.08 -13.71 -17.96
C ARG A 129 5.06 -14.27 -16.94
N TRP A 130 6.35 -14.01 -17.09
CA TRP A 130 7.38 -14.44 -16.15
C TRP A 130 7.27 -13.76 -14.77
N LEU A 131 6.92 -12.48 -14.68
CA LEU A 131 6.70 -11.81 -13.38
C LEU A 131 5.44 -12.28 -12.68
N ILE A 132 4.34 -12.46 -13.43
CA ILE A 132 3.09 -13.07 -12.92
C ILE A 132 3.35 -14.50 -12.44
N ASP A 133 4.12 -15.28 -13.20
CA ASP A 133 4.49 -16.65 -12.83
C ASP A 133 5.52 -16.69 -11.68
N SER A 134 6.34 -15.64 -11.50
CA SER A 134 7.31 -15.54 -10.39
C SER A 134 6.66 -15.20 -9.04
N THR A 135 5.51 -14.53 -9.06
CA THR A 135 4.66 -14.34 -7.87
C THR A 135 3.90 -15.62 -7.48
N ASP A 136 3.69 -16.56 -8.42
CA ASP A 136 2.81 -17.72 -8.24
C ASP A 136 3.54 -19.08 -8.15
N SER A 137 4.74 -19.19 -8.70
CA SER A 137 5.46 -20.46 -8.75
C SER A 137 6.57 -20.53 -7.72
N LYS A 138 6.41 -21.44 -6.76
CA LYS A 138 7.47 -21.92 -5.83
C LYS A 138 8.68 -22.56 -6.56
N ALA A 139 8.84 -22.40 -7.87
CA ALA A 139 9.87 -23.02 -8.70
C ALA A 139 10.97 -22.06 -9.19
N TYR A 140 10.87 -20.75 -8.93
CA TYR A 140 11.92 -19.75 -9.25
C TYR A 140 12.73 -19.26 -8.04
N VAL A 141 12.59 -19.94 -6.90
CA VAL A 141 13.25 -19.66 -5.61
C VAL A 141 14.79 -19.68 -5.68
N ALA A 142 15.38 -20.14 -6.79
CA ALA A 142 16.84 -20.24 -6.95
C ALA A 142 17.48 -19.18 -7.88
N PHE A 143 16.72 -18.37 -8.63
CA PHE A 143 17.31 -17.50 -9.69
C PHE A 143 16.97 -16.00 -9.62
N VAL A 144 16.14 -15.55 -8.67
CA VAL A 144 15.96 -14.12 -8.37
C VAL A 144 16.24 -13.89 -6.90
N SER A 145 17.52 -13.96 -6.52
CA SER A 145 17.99 -13.70 -5.15
C SER A 145 17.94 -12.21 -4.80
N GLY A 146 16.94 -11.46 -5.25
CA GLY A 146 16.72 -10.04 -4.89
C GLY A 146 15.61 -9.90 -3.86
N ALA A 147 15.43 -8.70 -3.30
CA ALA A 147 14.34 -8.47 -2.35
C ALA A 147 12.94 -8.73 -2.92
N THR A 148 12.77 -8.65 -4.24
CA THR A 148 11.52 -8.97 -4.94
C THR A 148 11.18 -10.46 -5.00
N GLY A 149 12.13 -11.35 -4.68
CA GLY A 149 11.93 -12.80 -4.71
C GLY A 149 11.13 -13.37 -3.53
N ASN A 150 10.82 -12.54 -2.52
CA ASN A 150 10.08 -12.95 -1.33
C ASN A 150 9.03 -11.90 -0.97
N ILE A 151 7.80 -12.35 -0.70
CA ILE A 151 6.67 -11.49 -0.29
C ILE A 151 6.97 -10.66 0.96
N LEU A 152 7.86 -11.14 1.85
CA LEU A 152 8.27 -10.43 3.07
C LEU A 152 9.27 -9.29 2.82
N THR A 153 9.87 -9.22 1.64
CA THR A 153 10.93 -8.25 1.33
C THR A 153 10.65 -7.45 0.06
N THR A 154 9.64 -7.83 -0.73
CA THR A 154 9.40 -7.23 -2.05
C THR A 154 9.08 -5.74 -1.98
N MET A 155 8.36 -5.30 -0.95
CA MET A 155 8.00 -3.90 -0.78
C MET A 155 9.19 -3.02 -0.38
N ARG A 156 10.33 -3.61 -0.03
CA ARG A 156 11.55 -2.86 0.23
C ARG A 156 12.18 -2.31 -1.04
N ASP A 157 11.99 -2.92 -2.21
CA ASP A 157 12.62 -2.48 -3.47
C ASP A 157 11.76 -1.40 -4.18
N PRO A 158 12.31 -0.25 -4.62
CA PRO A 158 11.56 0.75 -5.39
C PRO A 158 10.94 0.19 -6.67
N VAL A 159 11.56 -0.81 -7.30
CA VAL A 159 11.05 -1.45 -8.53
C VAL A 159 9.72 -2.14 -8.32
N PHE A 160 9.44 -2.64 -7.11
CA PHE A 160 8.14 -3.21 -6.79
C PHE A 160 7.02 -2.19 -7.06
N TYR A 161 7.18 -0.95 -6.60
CA TYR A 161 6.18 0.10 -6.81
C TYR A 161 6.08 0.55 -8.28
N GLN A 162 7.19 0.57 -9.01
CA GLN A 162 7.19 0.84 -10.46
C GLN A 162 6.46 -0.25 -11.25
N PHE A 163 6.67 -1.51 -10.87
CA PHE A 163 5.95 -2.66 -11.42
C PHE A 163 4.47 -2.62 -11.06
N LEU A 164 4.14 -2.28 -9.80
CA LEU A 164 2.78 -2.11 -9.33
C LEU A 164 2.02 -1.02 -10.11
N GLN A 165 2.65 0.13 -10.34
CA GLN A 165 2.14 1.21 -11.18
C GLN A 165 1.89 0.72 -12.63
N ARG A 166 2.80 -0.11 -13.17
CA ARG A 166 2.63 -0.72 -14.50
C ARG A 166 1.44 -1.69 -14.53
N MET A 167 1.32 -2.59 -13.55
CA MET A 167 0.18 -3.52 -13.46
C MET A 167 -1.14 -2.76 -13.38
N ASN A 168 -1.20 -1.75 -12.52
CA ASN A 168 -2.39 -0.94 -12.34
C ASN A 168 -2.76 -0.21 -13.64
N LYS A 169 -1.80 0.25 -14.46
CA LYS A 169 -2.10 0.89 -15.75
C LYS A 169 -3.00 0.06 -16.68
N PHE A 170 -2.87 -1.27 -16.68
CA PHE A 170 -3.75 -2.14 -17.48
C PHE A 170 -5.20 -2.07 -16.99
N VAL A 171 -5.41 -2.16 -15.67
CA VAL A 171 -6.72 -2.04 -15.07
C VAL A 171 -7.27 -0.63 -15.25
N HIS A 172 -6.43 0.39 -15.18
CA HIS A 172 -6.83 1.78 -15.40
C HIS A 172 -7.32 2.01 -16.82
N ARG A 173 -6.65 1.44 -17.82
CA ARG A 173 -7.09 1.50 -19.21
C ARG A 173 -8.47 0.87 -19.39
N TYR A 174 -8.74 -0.24 -18.72
CA TYR A 174 -10.08 -0.82 -18.67
C TYR A 174 -11.06 0.11 -17.94
N LYS A 175 -10.71 0.62 -16.75
CA LYS A 175 -11.56 1.56 -15.98
C LYS A 175 -11.89 2.85 -16.75
N THR A 176 -11.01 3.35 -17.62
CA THR A 176 -11.30 4.50 -18.48
C THR A 176 -12.29 4.19 -19.60
N SER A 177 -12.51 2.92 -19.94
CA SER A 177 -13.57 2.51 -20.87
C SER A 177 -14.94 2.39 -20.21
N LEU A 178 -15.00 2.36 -18.88
CA LEU A 178 -16.27 2.36 -18.15
C LEU A 178 -16.86 3.76 -18.11
N PRO A 179 -18.20 3.88 -18.14
CA PRO A 179 -18.85 5.17 -17.99
C PRO A 179 -18.49 5.79 -16.62
N PRO A 180 -18.13 7.09 -16.57
CA PRO A 180 -17.93 7.77 -15.30
C PRO A 180 -19.26 7.86 -14.55
N TYR A 181 -19.18 7.86 -13.21
CA TYR A 181 -20.37 8.03 -12.38
C TYR A 181 -21.07 9.36 -12.69
N SER A 182 -22.38 9.29 -12.88
CA SER A 182 -23.25 10.45 -13.02
C SER A 182 -23.46 11.13 -11.68
N ILE A 183 -23.83 12.42 -11.72
CA ILE A 183 -24.16 13.19 -10.50
C ILE A 183 -25.28 12.51 -9.70
N LYS A 184 -26.20 11.81 -10.38
CA LYS A 184 -27.29 11.06 -9.73
C LYS A 184 -26.80 9.82 -9.00
N GLU A 185 -25.78 9.12 -9.54
CA GLU A 185 -25.18 7.95 -8.89
C GLU A 185 -24.25 8.32 -7.73
N LEU A 186 -23.59 9.48 -7.81
CA LEU A 186 -22.78 10.02 -6.70
C LEU A 186 -23.63 10.72 -5.64
N GLY A 187 -24.81 11.21 -6.02
CA GLY A 187 -25.72 11.92 -5.13
C GLY A 187 -26.36 10.99 -4.11
N CYS A 188 -26.21 11.30 -2.83
CA CYS A 188 -26.98 10.68 -1.77
C CYS A 188 -28.22 11.54 -1.50
N HIS A 189 -29.41 11.08 -1.91
CA HIS A 189 -30.65 11.85 -1.77
C HIS A 189 -30.96 12.11 -0.29
N GLY A 190 -31.41 13.32 0.04
CA GLY A 190 -31.75 13.70 1.41
C GLY A 190 -30.56 13.96 2.33
N VAL A 191 -29.33 13.52 2.02
CA VAL A 191 -28.17 13.60 2.93
C VAL A 191 -27.19 14.70 2.52
N LYS A 192 -26.84 15.55 3.49
CA LYS A 192 -25.86 16.63 3.31
C LYS A 192 -24.83 16.65 4.44
N ILE A 193 -23.57 16.76 4.06
CA ILE A 193 -22.46 17.02 4.98
C ILE A 193 -22.32 18.54 5.12
N ASN A 194 -22.64 19.07 6.29
CA ASN A 194 -22.59 20.52 6.54
C ASN A 194 -21.20 21.01 6.91
N SER A 195 -20.49 20.24 7.73
CA SER A 195 -19.13 20.56 8.14
C SER A 195 -18.36 19.33 8.56
N ILE A 196 -17.05 19.40 8.39
CA ILE A 196 -16.08 18.41 8.85
C ILE A 196 -15.03 19.17 9.66
N GLU A 197 -14.88 18.81 10.92
CA GLU A 197 -13.81 19.32 11.78
C GLU A 197 -12.81 18.20 12.02
N VAL A 198 -11.53 18.46 11.74
CA VAL A 198 -10.44 17.48 11.91
C VAL A 198 -9.52 18.00 13.01
N GLY A 199 -9.23 17.14 13.98
CA GLY A 199 -8.21 17.41 14.99
C GLY A 199 -6.81 17.55 14.39
N LYS A 200 -5.84 17.97 15.21
CA LYS A 200 -4.44 18.08 14.76
C LYS A 200 -3.93 16.71 14.30
N LEU A 201 -3.30 16.68 13.13
CA LEU A 201 -2.58 15.52 12.61
C LEU A 201 -1.11 15.68 12.97
N THR A 202 -0.59 14.82 13.85
CA THR A 202 0.81 14.82 14.26
C THR A 202 1.39 13.44 14.00
N THR A 203 2.53 13.38 13.30
CA THR A 203 3.36 12.18 13.17
C THR A 203 4.66 12.36 13.94
N PHE A 204 5.22 11.26 14.42
CA PHE A 204 6.50 11.24 15.13
C PHE A 204 7.19 9.89 14.93
N PHE A 205 8.49 9.84 15.16
CA PHE A 205 9.22 8.58 15.24
C PHE A 205 9.33 8.14 16.69
N GLU A 206 9.03 6.87 16.96
CA GLU A 206 9.19 6.28 18.28
C GLU A 206 10.09 5.04 18.24
N PRO A 207 10.78 4.71 19.34
CA PRO A 207 11.50 3.45 19.46
C PRO A 207 10.54 2.27 19.32
N PHE A 208 10.96 1.28 18.53
CA PHE A 208 10.24 0.03 18.36
C PHE A 208 11.19 -1.14 18.54
N GLU A 209 10.71 -2.16 19.23
CA GLU A 209 11.45 -3.37 19.56
C GLU A 209 10.77 -4.58 18.93
N TYR A 210 11.56 -5.41 18.26
CA TYR A 210 11.09 -6.65 17.64
C TYR A 210 11.90 -7.85 18.14
N ASP A 211 11.21 -8.94 18.46
CA ASP A 211 11.84 -10.18 18.87
C ASP A 211 12.50 -10.88 17.67
N ALA A 212 13.84 -10.83 17.63
CA ALA A 212 14.69 -11.43 16.61
C ALA A 212 15.27 -12.78 17.03
N SER A 213 14.82 -13.37 18.13
CA SER A 213 15.37 -14.61 18.70
C SER A 213 15.34 -15.78 17.71
N TYR A 214 14.27 -15.87 16.90
CA TYR A 214 14.13 -16.91 15.89
C TYR A 214 15.10 -16.79 14.71
N GLY A 215 15.66 -15.59 14.47
CA GLY A 215 16.64 -15.33 13.42
C GLY A 215 18.03 -15.87 13.73
N LEU A 216 18.31 -16.28 14.96
CA LEU A 216 19.61 -16.79 15.37
C LEU A 216 19.77 -18.26 14.95
N GLY A 217 20.87 -18.55 14.25
CA GLY A 217 21.28 -19.91 13.89
C GLY A 217 21.81 -20.74 15.06
N ILE A 218 21.32 -20.51 16.28
CA ILE A 218 21.81 -21.15 17.50
C ILE A 218 20.88 -22.33 17.85
N GLY A 219 21.41 -23.54 17.77
CA GLY A 219 20.88 -24.75 18.41
C GLY A 219 19.46 -25.21 18.01
N PRO A 220 18.97 -26.30 18.65
CA PRO A 220 17.60 -26.78 18.51
C PRO A 220 16.57 -25.71 18.93
N ARG A 221 15.35 -25.80 18.40
CA ARG A 221 14.27 -24.83 18.64
C ARG A 221 13.98 -24.58 20.13
N GLU A 222 14.12 -25.62 20.95
CA GLU A 222 13.88 -25.61 22.41
C GLU A 222 14.83 -24.68 23.19
N ASP A 223 16.04 -24.43 22.66
CA ASP A 223 16.98 -23.51 23.29
C ASP A 223 16.75 -22.05 22.86
N LYS A 224 16.04 -21.82 21.75
CA LYS A 224 15.69 -20.47 21.28
C LYS A 224 14.61 -19.82 22.13
N GLU A 225 13.72 -20.60 22.75
CA GLU A 225 12.69 -20.08 23.68
C GLU A 225 13.30 -19.52 24.98
N LYS A 226 14.55 -19.87 25.28
CA LYS A 226 15.31 -19.34 26.42
C LYS A 226 16.13 -18.10 26.05
N LEU A 227 16.22 -17.77 24.77
CA LEU A 227 16.96 -16.62 24.25
C LEU A 227 15.96 -15.52 23.92
N HIS A 228 16.21 -14.31 24.42
CA HIS A 228 15.41 -13.13 24.11
C HIS A 228 16.32 -12.07 23.50
N TYR A 229 16.40 -12.07 22.18
CA TYR A 229 17.14 -11.08 21.41
C TYR A 229 16.17 -10.11 20.76
N VAL A 230 16.39 -8.84 21.04
CA VAL A 230 15.55 -7.75 20.55
C VAL A 230 16.34 -6.93 19.55
N ALA A 231 15.75 -6.72 18.38
CA ALA A 231 16.19 -5.69 17.45
C ALA A 231 15.43 -4.40 17.78
N SER A 232 16.17 -3.33 18.10
CA SER A 232 15.60 -2.02 18.36
C SER A 232 15.80 -1.10 17.15
N GLY A 233 14.76 -0.37 16.77
CA GLY A 233 14.78 0.61 15.69
C GLY A 233 13.86 1.80 16.01
N VAL A 234 13.64 2.66 15.01
CA VAL A 234 12.63 3.72 15.08
C VAL A 234 11.56 3.48 14.03
N ARG A 235 10.31 3.73 14.36
CA ARG A 235 9.17 3.58 13.43
C ARG A 235 8.30 4.82 13.43
N LEU A 236 7.67 5.06 12.28
CA LEU A 236 6.72 6.14 12.11
C LEU A 236 5.44 5.81 12.87
N ASN A 237 5.03 6.69 13.78
CA ASN A 237 3.75 6.64 14.46
C ASN A 237 3.03 8.00 14.40
N ARG A 238 1.83 8.07 14.95
CA ARG A 238 0.94 9.23 14.92
C ARG A 238 0.18 9.40 16.23
N GLU A 239 -0.15 10.64 16.56
CA GLU A 239 -1.08 10.92 17.65
C GLU A 239 -2.52 10.55 17.23
N PRO A 240 -3.33 10.00 18.15
CA PRO A 240 -4.76 9.82 17.90
C PRO A 240 -5.43 11.16 17.61
N PHE A 241 -6.25 11.21 16.57
CA PHE A 241 -7.05 12.39 16.22
C PHE A 241 -8.53 12.04 16.10
N THR A 242 -9.38 13.06 16.14
CA THR A 242 -10.84 12.92 16.02
C THR A 242 -11.32 13.70 14.81
N MET A 243 -12.23 13.08 14.06
CA MET A 243 -12.99 13.75 13.01
C MET A 243 -14.44 13.90 13.48
N LYS A 244 -14.98 15.11 13.37
CA LYS A 244 -16.38 15.40 13.69
C LYS A 244 -17.11 15.75 12.42
N PHE A 245 -18.13 14.96 12.12
CA PHE A 245 -18.98 15.16 10.95
C PHE A 245 -20.32 15.73 11.41
N LYS A 246 -20.74 16.84 10.79
CA LYS A 246 -22.10 17.38 10.96
C LYS A 246 -22.93 17.03 9.75
N ILE A 247 -23.69 15.95 9.84
CA ILE A 247 -24.52 15.42 8.76
C ILE A 247 -25.99 15.71 9.06
N THR A 248 -26.73 16.18 8.06
CA THR A 248 -28.19 16.33 8.10
C THR A 248 -28.81 15.43 7.05
N SER A 249 -29.87 14.72 7.40
CA SER A 249 -30.70 14.00 6.44
C SER A 249 -32.15 14.44 6.54
N ASP A 250 -32.80 14.53 5.39
CA ASP A 250 -34.25 14.75 5.26
C ASP A 250 -35.02 13.42 5.24
N GLU A 251 -34.34 12.28 5.05
CA GLU A 251 -34.94 10.94 4.92
C GLU A 251 -34.21 9.90 5.78
N THR A 252 -34.95 8.88 6.23
CA THR A 252 -34.37 7.70 6.90
C THR A 252 -33.77 6.75 5.89
N ALA A 253 -32.46 6.86 5.71
CA ALA A 253 -31.65 5.97 4.89
C ALA A 253 -30.46 5.46 5.71
N GLU A 254 -30.13 4.18 5.50
CA GLU A 254 -28.86 3.63 5.95
C GLU A 254 -27.76 4.13 5.00
N VAL A 255 -26.79 4.85 5.54
CA VAL A 255 -25.72 5.48 4.74
C VAL A 255 -24.38 5.02 5.22
N MET A 256 -23.49 4.74 4.28
CA MET A 256 -22.11 4.39 4.56
C MET A 256 -21.22 5.60 4.30
N VAL A 257 -20.43 5.97 5.31
CA VAL A 257 -19.45 7.04 5.21
C VAL A 257 -18.09 6.41 4.89
N ARG A 258 -17.45 6.90 3.81
CA ARG A 258 -16.06 6.56 3.46
C ARG A 258 -15.20 7.80 3.59
N VAL A 259 -14.04 7.65 4.23
CA VAL A 259 -13.09 8.73 4.44
C VAL A 259 -11.79 8.39 3.71
N PHE A 260 -11.31 9.33 2.90
CA PHE A 260 -10.07 9.19 2.16
C PHE A 260 -9.11 10.33 2.48
N ILE A 261 -7.82 10.04 2.46
CA ILE A 261 -6.73 11.02 2.50
C ILE A 261 -6.02 11.04 1.15
N GLY A 262 -5.72 12.23 0.63
CA GLY A 262 -5.10 12.40 -0.69
C GLY A 262 -4.22 13.65 -0.75
N PRO A 263 -3.37 13.77 -1.77
CA PRO A 263 -2.48 14.90 -1.92
C PRO A 263 -3.23 16.15 -2.37
N LYS A 264 -2.85 17.30 -1.80
CA LYS A 264 -3.34 18.61 -2.24
C LYS A 264 -2.43 19.26 -3.28
N TYR A 265 -1.13 19.04 -3.14
CA TYR A 265 -0.08 19.56 -4.00
C TYR A 265 0.77 18.41 -4.53
N ASP A 266 1.39 18.59 -5.69
CA ASP A 266 2.41 17.68 -6.22
C ASP A 266 3.78 17.91 -5.57
N SER A 267 4.80 17.20 -6.04
CA SER A 267 6.19 17.30 -5.57
C SER A 267 6.84 18.67 -5.82
N GLU A 268 6.29 19.47 -6.73
CA GLU A 268 6.77 20.82 -7.04
C GLU A 268 5.98 21.91 -6.30
N GLY A 269 4.99 21.51 -5.48
CA GLY A 269 4.13 22.44 -4.74
C GLY A 269 2.97 23.00 -5.57
N GLN A 270 2.71 22.47 -6.77
CA GLN A 270 1.59 22.90 -7.60
C GLN A 270 0.30 22.23 -7.14
N LYS A 271 -0.81 22.98 -7.13
CA LYS A 271 -2.11 22.47 -6.70
C LYS A 271 -2.67 21.49 -7.73
N MET A 272 -2.98 20.28 -7.29
CA MET A 272 -3.52 19.23 -8.16
C MET A 272 -5.03 19.35 -8.32
N THR A 273 -5.54 18.96 -9.50
CA THR A 273 -6.97 18.72 -9.69
C THR A 273 -7.38 17.38 -9.09
N LEU A 274 -8.69 17.17 -8.88
CA LEU A 274 -9.20 15.88 -8.43
C LEU A 274 -8.83 14.77 -9.41
N GLU A 275 -8.90 15.02 -10.71
CA GLU A 275 -8.55 14.03 -11.73
C GLU A 275 -7.08 13.58 -11.65
N GLN A 276 -6.16 14.52 -11.43
CA GLN A 276 -4.73 14.23 -11.28
C GLN A 276 -4.42 13.46 -9.99
N SER A 277 -5.14 13.78 -8.91
CA SER A 277 -4.89 13.20 -7.58
C SER A 277 -5.74 11.97 -7.25
N ARG A 278 -6.81 11.67 -8.01
CA ARG A 278 -7.84 10.65 -7.68
C ARG A 278 -7.26 9.28 -7.33
N LEU A 279 -6.15 8.90 -7.98
CA LEU A 279 -5.51 7.60 -7.80
C LEU A 279 -4.62 7.55 -6.56
N ALA A 280 -4.20 8.71 -6.05
CA ALA A 280 -3.40 8.83 -4.83
C ALA A 280 -4.25 8.97 -3.57
N TYR A 281 -5.58 8.82 -3.65
CA TYR A 281 -6.45 8.79 -2.47
C TYR A 281 -6.41 7.41 -1.80
N PHE A 282 -5.99 7.42 -0.54
CA PHE A 282 -5.96 6.26 0.34
C PHE A 282 -7.17 6.27 1.27
N GLU A 283 -7.91 5.16 1.34
CA GLU A 283 -9.06 5.01 2.23
C GLU A 283 -8.59 4.80 3.67
N ILE A 284 -9.03 5.65 4.59
CA ILE A 284 -8.64 5.59 6.01
C ILE A 284 -9.73 5.01 6.90
N ASP A 285 -11.00 5.14 6.50
CA ASP A 285 -12.12 4.60 7.28
C ASP A 285 -13.36 4.37 6.40
N ARG A 286 -14.17 3.41 6.83
CA ARG A 286 -15.44 3.05 6.24
C ARG A 286 -16.37 2.52 7.32
N PHE A 287 -17.47 3.22 7.57
CA PHE A 287 -18.44 2.80 8.59
C PHE A 287 -19.89 3.09 8.19
N PRO A 288 -20.85 2.24 8.61
CA PRO A 288 -22.26 2.52 8.46
C PRO A 288 -22.71 3.57 9.49
N VAL A 289 -23.67 4.41 9.08
CA VAL A 289 -24.38 5.35 9.93
C VAL A 289 -25.84 4.92 9.94
N GLU A 290 -26.22 4.18 10.98
CA GLU A 290 -27.61 3.82 11.26
C GLU A 290 -28.25 4.91 12.14
N ARG A 291 -29.39 5.52 11.75
CA ARG A 291 -30.56 5.78 12.63
C ARG A 291 -31.68 6.66 12.07
N GLU A 292 -32.88 6.40 12.64
CA GLU A 292 -34.20 7.00 12.46
C GLU A 292 -34.22 8.54 12.46
N PHE A 293 -34.69 9.13 11.35
CA PHE A 293 -35.04 10.55 11.30
C PHE A 293 -36.52 10.69 11.69
N PRO A 294 -36.89 11.48 12.71
CA PRO A 294 -38.25 11.44 13.23
C PRO A 294 -39.25 12.05 12.25
N LYS A 295 -40.32 11.29 11.92
CA LYS A 295 -41.57 11.87 11.42
C LYS A 295 -42.27 12.64 12.55
N GLY A 296 -42.55 13.92 12.29
CA GLY A 296 -43.73 14.62 12.81
C GLY A 296 -43.67 15.20 14.23
N ASN A 297 -43.73 16.53 14.30
CA ASN A 297 -44.30 17.35 15.38
C ASN A 297 -44.12 16.85 16.83
N ARG A 298 -42.90 16.94 17.37
CA ARG A 298 -42.70 17.18 18.81
C ARG A 298 -41.59 18.20 19.03
N ARG A 299 -41.92 19.31 19.72
CA ARG A 299 -40.95 20.27 20.26
C ARG A 299 -39.91 19.52 21.11
N LYS A 300 -38.68 19.35 20.59
CA LYS A 300 -37.46 19.20 21.40
C LYS A 300 -36.28 19.87 20.69
N SER A 301 -35.55 20.65 21.47
CA SER A 301 -34.34 21.41 21.17
C SER A 301 -33.38 20.71 20.22
N SER A 302 -32.82 21.48 19.27
CA SER A 302 -31.75 21.14 18.31
C SER A 302 -30.87 19.94 18.70
N GLN A 303 -31.22 18.73 18.26
CA GLN A 303 -30.32 17.59 18.32
C GLN A 303 -29.59 17.48 16.98
N ASN A 304 -28.48 18.21 16.88
CA ASN A 304 -27.46 17.97 15.85
C ASN A 304 -26.90 16.56 16.08
N ALA A 305 -26.94 15.68 15.07
CA ALA A 305 -26.15 14.46 15.08
C ALA A 305 -24.66 14.85 15.06
N LYS A 306 -23.99 14.70 16.21
CA LYS A 306 -22.52 14.77 16.29
C LYS A 306 -22.00 13.35 16.26
N ILE A 307 -21.51 12.91 15.12
CA ILE A 307 -20.78 11.64 15.02
C ILE A 307 -19.35 11.93 15.47
N TYR A 308 -18.93 11.31 16.57
CA TYR A 308 -17.57 11.37 17.08
C TYR A 308 -16.88 10.05 16.78
N GLN A 309 -15.93 10.05 15.85
CA GLN A 309 -15.11 8.88 15.58
C GLN A 309 -13.68 9.13 16.05
N LYS A 310 -13.22 8.32 17.00
CA LYS A 310 -11.81 8.25 17.40
C LYS A 310 -11.14 7.26 16.45
N LEU A 311 -10.28 7.77 15.58
CA LEU A 311 -9.56 6.94 14.61
C LEU A 311 -8.21 6.53 15.20
N SER A 312 -8.13 5.28 15.67
CA SER A 312 -6.88 4.53 15.86
C SER A 312 -6.66 3.70 14.60
N ILE A 313 -5.69 4.11 13.78
CA ILE A 313 -5.23 3.37 12.60
C ILE A 313 -3.98 2.68 13.12
N GLU A 314 -4.11 1.40 13.45
CA GLU A 314 -3.00 0.50 13.71
C GLU A 314 -2.53 0.01 12.33
N TYR A 315 -1.21 0.06 12.09
CA TYR A 315 -0.61 -0.45 10.86
C TYR A 315 -0.22 -1.92 11.01
#